data_AF-A0A2L1S7N7-F1
#
_entry.id   AF-A0A2L1S7N7-F1
#
_cell.length_a   1.000
_cell.length_b   1.000
_cell.length_c   1.000
_cell.angle_alpha   90.00
_cell.angle_beta   90.00
_cell.angle_gamma   90.00
#
_symmetry.space_group_name_H-M   'P 1'
#
loop_
_entity.id
_entity.type
_entity.pdbx_description
1 polymer ?
#
loop_
_entity_poly.entity_id
_entity_poly.type
_entity_poly.pdbx_seq_one_letter_code
_entity_poly.pdbx_strand_id
1 'polypeptide(L)'
;MLKAFTRLATATAIVLVPFFPVALLADECPAERALYSLDTEEGRLELGFARAQNYASIASNLYLYLTTTQRTYWFTFSVSNGYSGMTLLPVTDPTRADAKPDGPQELIDLSSNDEATHDVLRALRFYALDEDFTFWFEPPMSGEPAPAYIMVPEIGLALWYGAGDLTDDPDADRDPVPRGVFQPEVCLDTLPPPAWP
;
A
#
# COMPACT_ATOMS: atom_id res chain seq x y z
N MET A 1 -30.78 -42.76 -58.14
CA MET A 1 -29.44 -42.28 -57.71
C MET A 1 -29.37 -40.83 -58.17
N LEU A 2 -29.11 -39.77 -57.38
CA LEU A 2 -28.45 -39.60 -56.09
C LEU A 2 -29.03 -38.30 -55.46
N LYS A 3 -29.32 -38.30 -54.16
CA LYS A 3 -29.81 -37.12 -53.39
C LYS A 3 -28.64 -36.17 -53.10
N ALA A 4 -28.82 -34.87 -53.33
CA ALA A 4 -27.88 -33.85 -52.83
C ALA A 4 -28.36 -33.35 -51.45
N PHE A 5 -27.55 -33.59 -50.42
CA PHE A 5 -27.80 -33.19 -49.04
C PHE A 5 -27.23 -31.79 -48.79
N THR A 6 -28.11 -30.92 -48.31
CA THR A 6 -27.83 -29.63 -47.69
C THR A 6 -26.94 -29.80 -46.46
N ARG A 7 -25.83 -29.05 -46.36
CA ARG A 7 -25.09 -28.88 -45.10
C ARG A 7 -25.19 -27.42 -44.66
N LEU A 8 -26.07 -27.16 -43.70
CA LEU A 8 -26.00 -25.94 -42.87
C LEU A 8 -24.78 -26.10 -41.95
N ALA A 9 -23.82 -25.18 -42.07
CA ALA A 9 -22.73 -25.04 -41.12
C ALA A 9 -23.23 -24.17 -39.95
N THR A 10 -23.44 -24.79 -38.79
CA THR A 10 -23.74 -24.11 -37.54
C THR A 10 -22.45 -23.45 -37.04
N ALA A 11 -22.34 -22.13 -37.14
CA ALA A 11 -21.25 -21.38 -36.55
C ALA A 11 -21.48 -21.30 -35.03
N THR A 12 -20.71 -22.07 -34.26
CA THR A 12 -20.68 -22.00 -32.80
C THR A 12 -19.93 -20.73 -32.41
N ALA A 13 -20.66 -19.69 -31.98
CA ALA A 13 -20.07 -18.48 -31.43
C ALA A 13 -19.47 -18.81 -30.05
N ILE A 14 -18.15 -18.84 -29.96
CA ILE A 14 -17.42 -18.88 -28.69
C ILE A 14 -17.52 -17.48 -28.09
N VAL A 15 -18.41 -17.31 -27.11
CA VAL A 15 -18.45 -16.10 -26.29
C VAL A 15 -17.22 -16.17 -25.37
N LEU A 16 -16.16 -15.48 -25.78
CA LEU A 16 -15.05 -15.12 -24.90
C LEU A 16 -15.60 -14.20 -23.83
N VAL A 17 -15.87 -14.75 -22.65
CA VAL A 17 -16.13 -13.94 -21.45
C VAL A 17 -14.81 -13.27 -21.08
N PRO A 18 -14.69 -11.94 -21.14
CA PRO A 18 -13.52 -11.26 -20.63
C PRO A 18 -13.45 -11.54 -19.12
N PHE A 19 -12.37 -12.19 -18.69
CA PHE A 19 -11.92 -12.18 -17.30
C PHE A 19 -11.54 -10.74 -16.97
N PHE A 20 -12.53 -9.94 -16.59
CA PHE A 20 -12.23 -8.78 -15.76
C PHE A 20 -11.80 -9.34 -14.40
N PRO A 21 -10.62 -8.99 -13.88
CA PRO A 21 -10.36 -9.18 -12.46
C PRO A 21 -11.44 -8.38 -11.74
N VAL A 22 -12.44 -9.10 -11.25
CA VAL A 22 -13.43 -8.52 -10.35
C VAL A 22 -12.65 -8.09 -9.12
N ALA A 23 -12.87 -6.86 -8.67
CA ALA A 23 -12.46 -6.34 -7.36
C ALA A 23 -13.13 -7.17 -6.25
N LEU A 24 -12.82 -8.45 -6.22
CA LEU A 24 -13.31 -9.41 -5.26
C LEU A 24 -12.37 -9.27 -4.06
N LEU A 25 -12.95 -8.93 -2.92
CA LEU A 25 -12.37 -9.01 -1.57
C LEU A 25 -11.69 -7.74 -1.03
N ALA A 26 -12.30 -6.55 -1.11
CA ALA A 26 -11.99 -5.54 -0.08
C ALA A 26 -12.71 -5.89 1.23
N ASP A 27 -14.02 -6.16 1.16
CA ASP A 27 -14.87 -6.35 2.34
C ASP A 27 -14.61 -7.66 3.13
N GLU A 28 -13.98 -8.65 2.51
CA GLU A 28 -13.64 -9.94 3.14
C GLU A 28 -12.14 -10.19 3.32
N CYS A 29 -11.26 -9.37 2.71
CA CYS A 29 -9.82 -9.59 2.84
C CYS A 29 -9.31 -8.89 4.10
N PRO A 30 -8.68 -9.61 5.04
CA PRO A 30 -7.95 -8.98 6.14
C PRO A 30 -6.90 -8.01 5.62
N ALA A 31 -6.75 -6.84 6.25
CA ALA A 31 -5.85 -5.78 5.82
C ALA A 31 -4.42 -6.26 5.56
N GLU A 32 -3.86 -7.11 6.43
CA GLU A 32 -2.51 -7.66 6.27
C GLU A 32 -2.33 -8.57 5.05
N ARG A 33 -3.42 -9.03 4.44
CA ARG A 33 -3.43 -9.91 3.25
C ARG A 33 -3.67 -9.13 1.96
N ALA A 34 -4.14 -7.90 2.03
CA ALA A 34 -4.44 -7.11 0.85
C ALA A 34 -3.17 -6.52 0.24
N LEU A 35 -2.96 -6.77 -1.05
CA LEU A 35 -2.00 -6.03 -1.87
C LEU A 35 -2.74 -5.09 -2.80
N TYR A 36 -2.23 -3.88 -2.87
CA TYR A 36 -2.71 -2.83 -3.73
C TYR A 36 -1.65 -2.49 -4.75
N SER A 37 -2.10 -2.05 -5.92
CA SER A 37 -1.18 -1.64 -6.97
C SER A 37 -1.58 -0.34 -7.64
N LEU A 38 -0.58 0.32 -8.20
CA LEU A 38 -0.70 1.46 -9.08
C LEU A 38 0.25 1.27 -10.26
N ASP A 39 -0.31 1.08 -11.46
CA ASP A 39 0.47 0.99 -12.68
C ASP A 39 0.90 2.38 -13.16
N THR A 40 2.17 2.54 -13.50
CA THR A 40 2.76 3.78 -13.98
C THR A 40 3.54 3.54 -15.28
N GLU A 41 3.98 4.62 -15.94
CA GLU A 41 4.84 4.50 -17.12
C GLU A 41 6.22 3.89 -16.80
N GLU A 42 6.70 4.07 -15.58
CA GLU A 42 8.03 3.63 -15.12
C GLU A 42 8.01 2.19 -14.57
N GLY A 43 6.83 1.71 -14.22
CA GLY A 43 6.61 0.37 -13.71
C GLY A 43 5.47 0.31 -12.71
N ARG A 44 5.26 -0.89 -12.18
CA ARG A 44 4.24 -1.14 -11.18
C ARG A 44 4.72 -0.72 -9.81
N LEU A 45 3.89 0.01 -9.07
CA LEU A 45 4.07 0.28 -7.65
C LEU A 45 3.13 -0.61 -6.84
N GLU A 46 3.59 -1.08 -5.70
CA GLU A 46 2.85 -1.96 -4.81
C GLU A 46 2.77 -1.37 -3.41
N LEU A 47 1.60 -1.45 -2.79
CA LEU A 47 1.37 -1.06 -1.40
C LEU A 47 0.72 -2.23 -0.68
N GLY A 48 1.20 -2.52 0.53
CA GLY A 48 0.59 -3.52 1.38
C GLY A 48 0.88 -3.29 2.84
N PHE A 49 0.47 -4.26 3.66
CA PHE A 49 0.62 -4.19 5.11
C PHE A 49 1.41 -5.39 5.61
N ALA A 50 2.23 -5.16 6.64
CA ALA A 50 2.90 -6.23 7.37
C ALA A 50 2.52 -6.18 8.84
N ARG A 51 2.23 -7.35 9.43
CA ARG A 51 1.95 -7.45 10.86
C ARG A 51 3.22 -7.19 11.66
N ALA A 52 3.12 -6.42 12.73
CA ALA A 52 4.09 -6.46 13.82
C ALA A 52 3.86 -7.71 14.69
N GLN A 53 4.87 -8.19 15.42
CA GLN A 53 4.67 -9.24 16.43
C GLN A 53 3.94 -8.68 17.66
N ASN A 54 4.16 -7.41 17.96
CA ASN A 54 3.46 -6.63 18.97
C ASN A 54 2.65 -5.49 18.31
N TYR A 55 3.05 -4.25 18.52
CA TYR A 55 2.42 -3.06 17.93
C TYR A 55 3.47 -2.28 17.15
N ALA A 56 3.15 -1.95 15.88
CA ALA A 56 3.97 -1.08 15.05
C ALA A 56 3.91 0.38 15.53
N SER A 57 2.76 0.78 16.06
CA SER A 57 2.51 2.10 16.67
C SER A 57 1.34 2.01 17.65
N ILE A 58 1.06 3.11 18.35
CA ILE A 58 -0.17 3.20 19.16
C ILE A 58 -1.45 3.16 18.31
N ALA A 59 -1.35 3.50 17.02
CA ALA A 59 -2.51 3.60 16.12
C ALA A 59 -2.82 2.29 15.40
N SER A 60 -1.81 1.45 15.12
CA SER A 60 -1.99 0.17 14.44
C SER A 60 -0.93 -0.86 14.81
N ASN A 61 -1.30 -2.14 14.77
CA ASN A 61 -0.37 -3.27 14.79
C ASN A 61 0.16 -3.67 13.40
N LEU A 62 -0.13 -2.87 12.37
CA LEU A 62 0.38 -3.03 11.01
C LEU A 62 1.42 -1.95 10.69
N TYR A 63 2.47 -2.36 9.99
CA TYR A 63 3.27 -1.48 9.15
C TYR A 63 2.62 -1.36 7.78
N LEU A 64 2.79 -0.21 7.13
CA LEU A 64 2.56 -0.06 5.70
C LEU A 64 3.90 -0.12 4.97
N TYR A 65 3.95 -0.81 3.84
CA TYR A 65 5.07 -0.71 2.91
C TYR A 65 4.62 -0.19 1.56
N LEU A 66 5.50 0.58 0.92
CA LEU A 66 5.41 0.99 -0.48
C LEU A 66 6.63 0.46 -1.21
N THR A 67 6.44 -0.45 -2.15
CA THR A 67 7.48 -0.92 -3.07
C THR A 67 7.37 -0.17 -4.38
N THR A 68 8.39 0.61 -4.68
CA THR A 68 8.58 1.28 -5.97
C THR A 68 9.44 0.41 -6.90
N THR A 69 9.74 0.92 -8.09
CA THR A 69 10.68 0.28 -9.01
C THR A 69 12.13 0.34 -8.50
N GLN A 70 12.41 1.20 -7.52
CA GLN A 70 13.76 1.39 -6.97
C GLN A 70 13.95 0.70 -5.62
N ARG A 71 12.97 0.78 -4.71
CA ARG A 71 13.11 0.28 -3.33
C ARG A 71 11.78 0.10 -2.61
N THR A 72 11.85 -0.43 -1.39
CA THR A 72 10.71 -0.53 -0.47
C THR A 72 10.88 0.44 0.69
N TYR A 73 9.85 1.24 0.94
CA TYR A 73 9.74 2.15 2.08
C TYR A 73 8.78 1.57 3.10
N TRP A 74 9.06 1.81 4.39
CA TRP A 74 8.28 1.28 5.50
C TRP A 74 7.78 2.42 6.38
N PHE A 75 6.55 2.27 6.87
CA PHE A 75 5.89 3.31 7.65
C PHE A 75 5.10 2.73 8.81
N THR A 76 5.06 3.48 9.91
CA THR A 76 4.06 3.35 10.97
C THR A 76 2.97 4.41 10.80
N PHE A 77 1.85 4.25 11.52
CA PHE A 77 0.75 5.20 11.50
C PHE A 77 0.79 6.13 12.70
N SER A 78 0.57 7.42 12.44
CA SER A 78 0.29 8.42 13.46
C SER A 78 -1.08 9.03 13.20
N VAL A 79 -1.92 9.07 14.23
CA VAL A 79 -3.25 9.67 14.20
C VAL A 79 -3.30 10.86 15.14
N SER A 80 -3.96 11.93 14.71
CA SER A 80 -4.17 13.08 15.59
C SER A 80 -5.38 12.83 16.48
N ASN A 81 -5.36 13.35 17.70
CA ASN A 81 -6.55 13.36 18.56
C ASN A 81 -7.60 14.33 17.98
N GLY A 82 -8.56 13.84 17.21
CA GLY A 82 -9.64 14.62 16.58
C GLY A 82 -9.66 14.54 15.05
N TYR A 83 -10.17 15.56 14.36
CA TYR A 83 -10.39 15.53 12.89
C TYR A 83 -9.14 15.70 12.01
N SER A 84 -7.94 15.58 12.57
CA SER A 84 -6.70 15.66 11.78
C SER A 84 -6.31 14.23 11.37
N GLY A 85 -6.30 13.97 10.05
CA GLY A 85 -6.21 12.63 9.47
C GLY A 85 -4.92 11.87 9.77
N MET A 86 -4.77 10.72 9.10
CA MET A 86 -3.64 9.80 9.31
C MET A 86 -2.37 10.30 8.61
N THR A 87 -1.24 10.19 9.31
CA THR A 87 0.11 10.47 8.79
C THR A 87 0.95 9.21 8.83
N LEU A 88 1.74 8.98 7.79
CA LEU A 88 2.76 7.94 7.75
C LEU A 88 4.05 8.47 8.35
N LEU A 89 4.64 7.71 9.27
CA LEU A 89 5.96 8.01 9.82
C LEU A 89 6.96 7.00 9.28
N PRO A 90 8.01 7.45 8.57
CA PRO A 90 8.97 6.54 7.97
C PRO A 90 9.82 5.86 9.03
N VAL A 91 10.04 4.57 8.84
CA VAL A 91 10.88 3.73 9.69
C VAL A 91 11.81 2.88 8.84
N THR A 92 12.89 2.35 9.43
CA THR A 92 13.70 1.33 8.77
C THR A 92 12.92 0.04 8.53
N ASP A 93 13.42 -0.85 7.68
CA ASP A 93 12.76 -2.14 7.40
C ASP A 93 12.59 -2.97 8.69
N PRO A 94 11.34 -3.20 9.14
CA PRO A 94 11.03 -3.87 10.40
C PRO A 94 11.27 -5.38 10.37
N THR A 95 11.55 -5.95 9.18
CA THR A 95 11.83 -7.38 9.02
C THR A 95 13.30 -7.72 9.26
N ARG A 96 14.17 -6.71 9.31
CA ARG A 96 15.61 -6.89 9.53
C ARG A 96 15.92 -7.42 10.92
N ALA A 97 17.05 -8.13 11.02
CA ALA A 97 17.48 -8.74 12.28
C ALA A 97 17.86 -7.71 13.37
N ASP A 98 18.29 -6.51 12.97
CA ASP A 98 18.65 -5.43 13.88
C ASP A 98 17.45 -4.66 14.42
N ALA A 99 16.27 -4.78 13.82
CA ALA A 99 15.00 -4.29 14.37
C ALA A 99 14.48 -5.16 15.53
N LYS A 100 15.05 -6.35 15.76
CA LYS A 100 14.56 -7.30 16.77
C LYS A 100 14.55 -6.79 18.21
N PRO A 101 15.59 -6.08 18.71
CA PRO A 101 15.63 -5.67 20.11
C PRO A 101 14.57 -4.62 20.45
N ASP A 102 14.43 -3.61 19.60
CA ASP A 102 13.72 -2.36 19.94
C ASP A 102 12.68 -1.94 18.88
N GLY A 103 12.48 -2.72 17.82
CA GLY A 103 11.71 -2.33 16.63
C GLY A 103 12.57 -1.62 15.58
N PRO A 104 11.97 -1.25 14.42
CA PRO A 104 12.64 -0.42 13.43
C PRO A 104 12.90 0.99 13.98
N GLN A 105 13.91 1.65 13.44
CA GLN A 105 14.26 3.02 13.83
C GLN A 105 13.34 4.02 13.11
N GLU A 106 12.82 5.01 13.82
CA GLU A 106 12.16 6.18 13.23
C GLU A 106 13.17 7.04 12.46
N LEU A 107 12.86 7.35 11.21
CA LEU A 107 13.76 8.08 10.31
C LEU A 107 13.59 9.60 10.37
N ILE A 108 12.44 10.08 10.86
CA ILE A 108 12.16 11.50 11.04
C ILE A 108 12.05 11.85 12.52
N ASP A 109 12.81 12.86 12.95
CA ASP A 109 12.67 13.45 14.28
C ASP A 109 11.44 14.39 14.34
N LEU A 110 10.36 13.90 14.94
CA LEU A 110 9.12 14.66 15.13
C LEU A 110 9.28 15.90 16.03
N SER A 111 10.36 15.99 16.81
CA SER A 111 10.66 17.15 17.66
C SER A 111 11.48 18.23 16.95
N SER A 112 11.90 17.96 15.72
CA SER A 112 12.64 18.91 14.89
C SER A 112 11.83 20.18 14.63
N ASN A 113 12.53 21.33 14.66
CA ASN A 113 11.97 22.63 14.24
C ASN A 113 12.37 22.99 12.81
N ASP A 114 12.96 22.06 12.08
CA ASP A 114 13.32 22.24 10.67
C ASP A 114 12.07 22.23 9.78
N GLU A 115 11.94 23.26 8.95
CA GLU A 115 10.77 23.45 8.09
C GLU A 115 10.69 22.38 7.00
N ALA A 116 11.83 21.94 6.46
CA ALA A 116 11.88 20.89 5.44
C ALA A 116 11.35 19.56 5.99
N THR A 117 11.75 19.20 7.21
CA THR A 117 11.20 18.04 7.94
C THR A 117 9.67 18.13 8.08
N HIS A 118 9.13 19.31 8.39
CA HIS A 118 7.68 19.50 8.51
C HIS A 118 6.96 19.41 7.17
N ASP A 119 7.59 19.87 6.09
CA ASP A 119 7.04 19.73 4.73
C ASP A 119 6.96 18.26 4.30
N VAL A 120 7.98 17.45 4.61
CA VAL A 120 7.94 16.00 4.40
C VAL A 120 6.77 15.39 5.18
N LEU A 121 6.62 15.68 6.46
CA LEU A 121 5.50 15.15 7.27
C LEU A 121 4.13 15.58 6.75
N ARG A 122 3.99 16.78 6.18
CA ARG A 122 2.75 17.25 5.55
C ARG A 122 2.44 16.49 4.25
N ALA A 123 3.46 16.00 3.56
CA ALA A 123 3.32 15.22 2.33
C ALA A 123 2.97 13.73 2.61
N LEU A 124 3.29 13.22 3.80
CA LEU A 124 3.07 11.82 4.18
C LEU A 124 1.65 11.54 4.70
N ARG A 125 0.62 12.12 4.07
CA ARG A 125 -0.78 11.83 4.43
C ARG A 125 -1.24 10.51 3.85
N PHE A 126 -1.91 9.72 4.70
CA PHE A 126 -2.54 8.46 4.32
C PHE A 126 -4.05 8.61 4.34
N TYR A 127 -4.68 8.12 3.29
CA TYR A 127 -6.13 8.02 3.18
C TYR A 127 -6.52 6.60 2.83
N ALA A 128 -7.24 5.96 3.73
CA ALA A 128 -8.01 4.74 3.46
C ALA A 128 -9.45 5.14 3.14
N LEU A 129 -10.03 4.52 2.12
CA LEU A 129 -11.42 4.76 1.72
C LEU A 129 -12.19 3.44 1.61
N ASP A 130 -13.48 3.49 1.89
CA ASP A 130 -14.42 2.40 1.59
C ASP A 130 -14.91 2.44 0.12
N GLU A 131 -15.80 1.51 -0.23
CA GLU A 131 -16.34 1.37 -1.59
C GLU A 131 -17.15 2.59 -2.05
N ASP A 132 -17.68 3.38 -1.11
CA ASP A 132 -18.42 4.62 -1.35
C ASP A 132 -17.49 5.85 -1.39
N PHE A 133 -16.17 5.65 -1.33
CA PHE A 133 -15.15 6.69 -1.24
C PHE A 133 -15.25 7.55 0.03
N THR A 134 -15.80 6.99 1.11
CA THR A 134 -15.78 7.63 2.43
C THR A 134 -14.42 7.38 3.09
N PHE A 135 -13.83 8.44 3.61
CA PHE A 135 -12.56 8.35 4.33
C PHE A 135 -12.72 7.65 5.67
N TRP A 136 -11.81 6.72 5.93
CA TRP A 136 -11.66 6.12 7.25
C TRP A 136 -11.03 7.12 8.21
N PHE A 137 -11.37 6.97 9.49
CA PHE A 137 -10.85 7.80 10.56
C PHE A 137 -9.59 7.20 11.21
N GLU A 138 -9.50 5.88 11.25
CA GLU A 138 -8.41 5.12 11.86
C GLU A 138 -7.72 4.23 10.82
N PRO A 139 -6.41 3.94 10.98
CA PRO A 139 -5.73 2.97 10.14
C PRO A 139 -6.29 1.57 10.40
N PRO A 140 -6.17 0.64 9.43
CA PRO A 140 -6.62 -0.73 9.64
C PRO A 140 -5.80 -1.44 10.72
N MET A 141 -6.43 -2.39 11.41
CA MET A 141 -5.78 -3.36 12.28
C MET A 141 -5.67 -4.74 11.60
N SER A 142 -4.72 -5.57 12.03
CA SER A 142 -4.63 -6.97 11.59
C SER A 142 -5.94 -7.71 11.89
N GLY A 143 -6.46 -8.42 10.89
CA GLY A 143 -7.71 -9.17 10.96
C GLY A 143 -8.96 -8.35 10.63
N GLU A 144 -8.87 -7.02 10.57
CA GLU A 144 -9.96 -6.17 10.09
C GLU A 144 -10.02 -6.16 8.56
N PRO A 145 -11.19 -5.85 7.97
CA PRO A 145 -11.29 -5.67 6.52
C PRO A 145 -10.27 -4.66 6.00
N ALA A 146 -9.78 -4.90 4.80
CA ALA A 146 -8.85 -3.99 4.14
C ALA A 146 -9.61 -2.79 3.55
N PRO A 147 -9.00 -1.58 3.50
CA PRO A 147 -9.59 -0.45 2.76
C PRO A 147 -9.92 -0.83 1.32
N ALA A 148 -11.02 -0.33 0.77
CA ALA A 148 -11.34 -0.55 -0.64
C ALA A 148 -10.37 0.21 -1.57
N TYR A 149 -9.88 1.36 -1.11
CA TYR A 149 -8.90 2.16 -1.84
C TYR A 149 -7.90 2.79 -0.86
N ILE A 150 -6.67 2.97 -1.34
CA ILE A 150 -5.62 3.66 -0.59
C ILE A 150 -5.07 4.81 -1.43
N MET A 151 -4.84 5.95 -0.76
CA MET A 151 -4.16 7.10 -1.36
C MET A 151 -3.08 7.63 -0.42
N VAL A 152 -1.93 7.94 -1.01
CA VAL A 152 -0.82 8.68 -0.41
C VAL A 152 -0.45 9.82 -1.35
N PRO A 153 -1.35 10.81 -1.53
CA PRO A 153 -1.36 11.67 -2.73
C PRO A 153 -0.14 12.58 -2.87
N GLU A 154 0.57 12.85 -1.78
CA GLU A 154 1.74 13.74 -1.80
C GLU A 154 3.05 12.99 -1.52
N ILE A 155 3.04 11.66 -1.43
CA ILE A 155 4.27 10.89 -1.17
C ILE A 155 5.33 11.10 -2.26
N GLY A 156 4.91 11.28 -3.52
CA GLY A 156 5.83 11.60 -4.61
C GLY A 156 6.60 12.90 -4.39
N LEU A 157 6.04 13.87 -3.66
CA LEU A 157 6.74 15.11 -3.31
C LEU A 157 7.87 14.82 -2.31
N ALA A 158 7.58 14.03 -1.27
CA ALA A 158 8.57 13.61 -0.29
C ALA A 158 9.70 12.80 -0.95
N LEU A 159 9.35 11.84 -1.81
CA LEU A 159 10.31 11.00 -2.52
C LEU A 159 11.10 11.74 -3.60
N TRP A 160 10.63 12.87 -4.11
CA TRP A 160 11.36 13.67 -5.09
C TRP A 160 12.41 14.60 -4.45
N TYR A 161 12.11 15.17 -3.27
CA TYR A 161 12.97 16.17 -2.64
C TYR A 161 13.70 15.68 -1.38
N GLY A 162 13.24 14.59 -0.77
CA GLY A 162 13.73 14.07 0.51
C GLY A 162 13.62 12.55 0.62
N ALA A 163 13.91 11.80 -0.45
CA ALA A 163 13.88 10.33 -0.41
C ALA A 163 14.73 9.75 0.74
N GLY A 164 15.88 10.37 1.02
CA GLY A 164 16.76 9.97 2.12
C GLY A 164 16.17 10.16 3.53
N ASP A 165 15.09 10.94 3.69
CA ASP A 165 14.38 11.05 4.98
C ASP A 165 13.40 9.88 5.20
N LEU A 166 13.16 9.06 4.16
CA LEU A 166 12.18 7.97 4.14
C LEU A 166 12.84 6.58 4.14
N THR A 167 14.16 6.49 4.04
CA THR A 167 14.92 5.23 4.05
C THR A 167 16.29 5.41 4.70
N ASP A 168 16.88 4.33 5.21
CA ASP A 168 18.27 4.32 5.71
C ASP A 168 19.30 3.95 4.63
N ASP A 169 18.88 3.88 3.35
CA ASP A 169 19.80 3.74 2.22
C ASP A 169 20.58 5.05 1.99
N PRO A 170 21.91 5.06 2.19
CA PRO A 170 22.73 6.26 2.00
C PRO A 170 22.81 6.73 0.54
N ASP A 171 22.46 5.86 -0.41
CA ASP A 171 22.46 6.15 -1.84
C ASP A 171 21.04 6.50 -2.35
N ALA A 172 20.12 6.82 -1.45
CA ALA A 172 18.77 7.25 -1.79
C ALA A 172 18.76 8.57 -2.57
N ASP A 173 18.44 8.46 -3.86
CA ASP A 173 18.11 9.58 -4.73
C ASP A 173 16.61 9.60 -5.03
N ARG A 174 16.18 10.56 -5.83
CA ARG A 174 14.78 10.78 -6.20
C ARG A 174 14.08 9.49 -6.62
N ASP A 175 12.91 9.26 -6.04
CA ASP A 175 12.06 8.12 -6.37
C ASP A 175 10.67 8.58 -6.84
N PRO A 176 10.48 8.77 -8.16
CA PRO A 176 9.24 9.32 -8.67
C PRO A 176 8.05 8.39 -8.39
N VAL A 177 7.03 8.94 -7.74
CA VAL A 177 5.74 8.28 -7.55
C VAL A 177 4.65 9.24 -8.01
N PRO A 178 3.83 8.88 -9.02
CA PRO A 178 2.76 9.74 -9.46
C PRO A 178 1.64 9.79 -8.42
N ARG A 179 0.83 10.84 -8.48
CA ARG A 179 -0.42 10.87 -7.71
C ARG A 179 -1.40 9.85 -8.30
N GLY A 180 -1.93 8.98 -7.46
CA GLY A 180 -2.86 7.95 -7.89
C GLY A 180 -3.61 7.33 -6.72
N VAL A 181 -4.54 6.44 -7.08
CA VAL A 181 -5.27 5.60 -6.14
C VAL A 181 -4.70 4.19 -6.28
N PHE A 182 -4.19 3.65 -5.19
CA PHE A 182 -3.80 2.25 -5.10
C PHE A 182 -5.08 1.41 -5.00
N GLN A 183 -5.26 0.50 -5.96
CA GLN A 183 -6.44 -0.35 -6.05
C GLN A 183 -6.10 -1.77 -5.59
N PRO A 184 -7.02 -2.46 -4.89
CA PRO A 184 -6.81 -3.82 -4.46
C PRO A 184 -6.64 -4.71 -5.69
N GLU A 185 -5.58 -5.51 -5.67
CA GLU A 185 -5.30 -6.47 -6.74
C GLU A 185 -5.51 -7.90 -6.26
N VAL A 186 -4.92 -8.24 -5.11
CA VAL A 186 -4.87 -9.62 -4.63
C VAL A 186 -5.03 -9.66 -3.11
N CYS A 187 -5.81 -10.65 -2.66
CA CYS A 187 -5.82 -11.07 -1.26
C CYS A 187 -4.90 -12.30 -1.12
N LEU A 188 -3.76 -12.14 -0.46
CA LEU A 188 -2.74 -13.17 -0.32
C LEU A 188 -3.24 -14.36 0.50
N ASP A 189 -2.95 -15.59 0.08
CA ASP A 189 -3.31 -16.79 0.86
C ASP A 189 -2.36 -17.06 2.03
N THR A 190 -1.12 -16.59 1.92
CA THR A 190 -0.07 -16.77 2.92
C THR A 190 0.60 -15.43 3.20
N LEU A 191 1.01 -15.26 4.45
CA LEU A 191 1.70 -14.05 4.91
C LEU A 191 3.14 -14.37 5.29
N PRO A 192 4.05 -13.40 5.11
CA PRO A 192 5.34 -13.43 5.77
C PRO A 192 5.19 -13.55 7.31
N PRO A 193 6.24 -14.01 8.01
CA PRO A 193 6.31 -13.89 9.45
C PRO A 193 6.10 -12.43 9.89
N PRO A 194 5.46 -12.17 11.05
CA PRO A 194 5.31 -10.81 11.54
C PRO A 194 6.68 -10.14 11.76
N ALA A 195 6.77 -8.87 11.37
CA ALA A 195 7.92 -8.00 11.53
C ALA A 195 8.09 -7.58 12.99
N TRP A 196 9.26 -7.04 13.33
CA TRP A 196 9.56 -6.58 14.69
C TRP A 196 8.95 -5.18 14.95
N PRO A 197 8.72 -4.81 16.22
CA PRO A 197 8.81 -5.66 17.40
C PRO A 197 7.60 -6.57 17.57
#